data_AF-A0A8T6PEF9-F1
#
_entry.id   AF-A0A8T6PEF9-F1
#
_cell.length_a   1.000
_cell.length_b   1.000
_cell.length_c   1.000
_cell.angle_alpha   90.00
_cell.angle_beta   90.00
_cell.angle_gamma   90.00
#
_symmetry.space_group_name_H-M   'P 1'
#
loop_
_entity.id
_entity.type
_entity.pdbx_description
1 polymer ?
#
loop_
_entity_poly.entity_id
_entity_poly.type
_entity_poly.pdbx_seq_one_letter_code
_entity_poly.pdbx_strand_id
1 'polypeptide(L)'
;MAEDVTPSDTATPEDLPDTAGVPEETLEALWRQALRNREHDLYVAAWTVFMENMSVEVADKRLAEQKEVVIPFLLEIIDDTYLFEKEAPGDGQAPLNAVRLLGEWQVRDALPKLLSILEVTASYNPIYRPLIQSIGKMGPDVLDDVLTWVEEQPDLRSEAADIFVATKTTDPRAFDAVASWLEPEEYDLNHIGQVLIDLDAGRAVDMLRQFSQDKNFSKEDRSTLRDLLKRARQVVKQEQKATSSN
;
A
#
# COMPACT_ATOMS: atom_id res chain seq x y z
N MET A 1 15.11 -21.52 61.07
CA MET A 1 16.56 -21.55 60.82
C MET A 1 16.76 -20.88 59.49
N ALA A 2 17.60 -19.85 59.47
CA ALA A 2 17.88 -19.02 58.31
C ALA A 2 19.01 -19.68 57.50
N GLU A 3 18.82 -19.79 56.20
CA GLU A 3 19.87 -20.07 55.21
C GLU A 3 19.71 -18.96 54.17
N ASP A 4 20.51 -17.90 54.29
CA ASP A 4 21.83 -17.73 53.67
C ASP A 4 21.72 -17.62 52.14
N VAL A 5 21.54 -16.38 51.69
CA VAL A 5 21.55 -15.96 50.29
C VAL A 5 22.95 -15.44 50.01
N THR A 6 23.70 -16.14 49.16
CA THR A 6 24.88 -15.58 48.49
C THR A 6 24.54 -15.28 47.02
N PRO A 7 24.99 -14.15 46.46
CA PRO A 7 24.71 -13.75 45.09
C PRO A 7 25.91 -14.02 44.15
N SER A 8 25.59 -13.97 42.85
CA SER A 8 26.49 -13.73 41.71
C SER A 8 27.11 -14.96 41.06
N ASP A 9 26.69 -15.24 39.82
CA ASP A 9 27.68 -15.32 38.73
C ASP A 9 27.07 -14.94 37.38
N THR A 10 27.83 -14.14 36.65
CA THR A 10 27.58 -13.56 35.34
C THR A 10 27.58 -14.60 34.23
N ALA A 11 26.58 -14.57 33.34
CA ALA A 11 26.59 -15.36 32.10
C ALA A 11 27.56 -14.72 31.08
N THR A 12 28.64 -15.45 30.77
CA THR A 12 29.54 -15.23 29.62
C THR A 12 28.93 -15.82 28.33
N PRO A 13 29.37 -15.38 27.13
CA PRO A 13 28.67 -15.60 25.86
C PRO A 13 28.99 -16.97 25.23
N GLU A 14 28.80 -18.07 25.96
CA GLU A 14 29.18 -19.41 25.50
C GLU A 14 28.09 -20.49 25.60
N ASP A 15 26.85 -20.14 25.97
CA ASP A 15 25.73 -21.10 26.05
C ASP A 15 24.67 -20.86 24.96
N LEU A 16 25.04 -21.09 23.69
CA LEU A 16 24.07 -21.39 22.63
C LEU A 16 24.26 -22.85 22.18
N PRO A 17 23.18 -23.65 22.10
CA PRO A 17 23.30 -25.06 21.75
C PRO A 17 23.81 -25.26 20.32
N ASP A 18 24.82 -26.12 20.23
CA ASP A 18 25.40 -26.69 19.03
C ASP A 18 24.33 -27.38 18.18
N THR A 19 23.94 -26.75 17.07
CA THR A 19 23.07 -27.32 16.04
C THR A 19 23.93 -27.79 14.90
N ALA A 20 24.48 -28.99 15.05
CA ALA A 20 25.07 -29.74 13.97
C ALA A 20 24.05 -29.95 12.84
N GLY A 21 24.39 -29.52 11.62
CA GLY A 21 23.90 -30.17 10.39
C GLY A 21 22.95 -29.40 9.47
N VAL A 22 23.25 -28.15 9.10
CA VAL A 22 22.77 -27.59 7.82
C VAL A 22 23.93 -26.95 7.06
N PRO A 23 24.60 -27.66 6.13
CA PRO A 23 25.51 -27.04 5.19
C PRO A 23 24.72 -26.61 3.96
N GLU A 24 24.02 -25.49 4.08
CA GLU A 24 23.67 -24.64 2.96
C GLU A 24 24.35 -23.32 3.32
N GLU A 25 25.33 -22.87 2.53
CA GLU A 25 25.69 -21.45 2.51
C GLU A 25 24.41 -20.71 2.14
N THR A 26 23.57 -20.45 3.15
CA THR A 26 22.43 -19.57 3.01
C THR A 26 23.09 -18.22 2.82
N LEU A 27 23.23 -17.82 1.56
CA LEU A 27 23.66 -16.48 1.17
C LEU A 27 22.90 -15.52 2.08
N GLU A 28 23.63 -14.94 3.02
CA GLU A 28 23.05 -14.06 4.03
C GLU A 28 22.29 -12.96 3.29
N ALA A 29 21.06 -12.65 3.69
CA ALA A 29 20.26 -11.62 3.02
C ALA A 29 21.06 -10.32 2.87
N LEU A 30 20.96 -9.66 1.71
CA LEU A 30 21.78 -8.49 1.35
C LEU A 30 21.62 -7.37 2.37
N TRP A 31 20.42 -7.21 2.92
CA TRP A 31 20.13 -6.23 3.98
C TRP A 31 20.87 -6.52 5.29
N ARG A 32 21.10 -7.79 5.64
CA ARG A 32 21.89 -8.14 6.83
C ARG A 32 23.37 -7.82 6.61
N GLN A 33 23.90 -8.17 5.43
CA GLN A 33 25.27 -7.84 5.05
C GLN A 33 25.48 -6.32 5.06
N ALA A 34 24.56 -5.57 4.44
CA ALA A 34 24.61 -4.12 4.35
C ALA A 34 24.47 -3.42 5.71
N LEU A 35 23.67 -3.93 6.65
CA LEU A 35 23.58 -3.34 8.00
C LEU A 35 24.86 -3.53 8.82
N ARG A 36 25.57 -4.64 8.62
CA ARG A 36 26.76 -5.03 9.40
C ARG A 36 28.06 -4.43 8.88
N ASN A 37 28.19 -4.24 7.56
CA ASN A 37 29.41 -3.76 6.94
C ASN A 37 29.29 -2.30 6.47
N ARG A 38 30.03 -1.39 7.14
CA ARG A 38 30.08 0.04 6.79
C ARG A 38 30.66 0.34 5.41
N GLU A 39 31.46 -0.58 4.88
CA GLU A 39 32.08 -0.47 3.55
C GLU A 39 31.19 -1.06 2.45
N HIS A 40 30.03 -1.62 2.79
CA HIS A 40 29.09 -2.16 1.82
C HIS A 40 28.40 -1.03 1.04
N ASP A 41 28.27 -1.18 -0.28
CA ASP A 41 27.68 -0.16 -1.17
C ASP A 41 26.25 0.24 -0.78
N LEU A 42 25.51 -0.70 -0.18
CA LEU A 42 24.15 -0.49 0.32
C LEU A 42 24.05 -0.08 1.80
N TYR A 43 25.16 0.14 2.51
CA TYR A 43 25.14 0.49 3.95
C TYR A 43 24.23 1.69 4.24
N VAL A 44 24.35 2.74 3.42
CA VAL A 44 23.56 3.97 3.56
C VAL A 44 22.08 3.72 3.28
N ALA A 45 21.76 2.90 2.27
CA ALA A 45 20.38 2.53 1.93
C ALA A 45 19.76 1.69 3.06
N ALA A 46 20.46 0.67 3.53
CA ALA A 46 20.00 -0.21 4.60
C ALA A 46 19.67 0.59 5.87
N TRP A 47 20.60 1.41 6.35
CA TRP A 47 20.32 2.25 7.53
C TRP A 47 19.24 3.30 7.30
N THR A 48 19.00 3.74 6.06
CA THR A 48 17.93 4.70 5.76
C THR A 48 16.55 4.03 5.78
N VAL A 49 16.42 2.87 5.12
CA VAL A 49 15.14 2.15 4.98
C VAL A 49 14.69 1.54 6.31
N PHE A 50 15.61 1.15 7.19
CA PHE A 50 15.29 0.57 8.50
C PHE A 50 14.99 1.60 9.59
N MET A 51 14.94 2.91 9.28
CA MET A 51 14.56 3.93 10.27
C MET A 51 13.06 3.92 10.56
N GLU A 52 12.70 3.93 11.84
CA GLU A 52 11.30 3.90 12.30
C GLU A 52 10.43 5.04 11.72
N ASN A 53 11.04 6.21 11.50
CA ASN A 53 10.36 7.42 11.03
C ASN A 53 11.01 7.98 9.76
N MET A 54 11.31 7.12 8.79
CA MET A 54 11.92 7.55 7.53
C MET A 54 11.04 8.59 6.80
N SER A 55 11.62 9.77 6.55
CA SER A 55 11.05 10.73 5.61
C SER A 55 11.40 10.31 4.19
N VAL A 56 10.38 10.03 3.37
CA VAL A 56 10.53 9.63 1.96
C VAL A 56 11.25 10.69 1.15
N GLU A 57 10.95 11.98 1.37
CA GLU A 57 11.63 13.08 0.66
C GLU A 57 13.13 13.13 0.99
N VAL A 58 13.51 12.87 2.25
CA VAL A 58 14.91 12.84 2.66
C VAL A 58 15.61 11.58 2.11
N ALA A 59 14.93 10.44 2.16
CA ALA A 59 15.45 9.18 1.64
C ALA A 59 15.66 9.23 0.12
N ASP A 60 14.69 9.79 -0.62
CA ASP A 60 14.79 10.04 -2.06
C ASP A 60 16.03 10.87 -2.39
N LYS A 61 16.16 12.07 -1.80
CA LYS A 61 17.33 12.94 -2.02
C LYS A 61 18.64 12.25 -1.67
N ARG A 62 18.66 11.47 -0.59
CA ARG A 62 19.87 10.78 -0.11
C ARG A 62 20.29 9.61 -1.00
N LEU A 63 19.32 8.92 -1.61
CA LEU A 63 19.54 7.67 -2.34
C LEU A 63 19.39 7.84 -3.86
N ALA A 64 19.05 9.04 -4.35
CA ALA A 64 18.78 9.32 -5.76
C ALA A 64 19.91 8.88 -6.70
N GLU A 65 21.17 9.13 -6.33
CA GLU A 65 22.34 8.80 -7.16
C GLU A 65 22.60 7.29 -7.26
N GLN A 66 22.05 6.48 -6.35
CA GLN A 66 22.22 5.03 -6.28
C GLN A 66 20.91 4.27 -6.54
N LYS A 67 19.90 4.94 -7.10
CA LYS A 67 18.54 4.41 -7.29
C LYS A 67 18.54 3.03 -7.97
N GLU A 68 19.29 2.86 -9.05
CA GLU A 68 19.33 1.60 -9.81
C GLU A 68 19.84 0.41 -8.97
N VAL A 69 20.80 0.64 -8.08
CA VAL A 69 21.36 -0.39 -7.19
C VAL A 69 20.45 -0.62 -5.97
N VAL A 70 19.75 0.43 -5.53
CA VAL A 70 18.83 0.35 -4.38
C VAL A 70 17.52 -0.32 -4.74
N ILE A 71 17.01 -0.21 -5.96
CA ILE A 71 15.72 -0.81 -6.34
C ILE A 71 15.68 -2.33 -6.08
N PRO A 72 16.63 -3.16 -6.57
CA PRO A 72 16.66 -4.59 -6.26
C PRO A 72 16.71 -4.88 -4.75
N PHE A 73 17.42 -4.03 -4.00
CA PHE A 73 17.51 -4.11 -2.55
C PHE A 73 16.15 -3.83 -1.85
N LEU A 74 15.39 -2.84 -2.32
CA LEU A 74 14.04 -2.57 -1.81
C LEU A 74 13.08 -3.71 -2.12
N LEU A 75 13.21 -4.32 -3.30
CA LEU A 75 12.43 -5.49 -3.68
C LEU A 75 12.73 -6.66 -2.74
N GLU A 76 14.01 -6.96 -2.46
CA GLU A 76 14.37 -8.00 -1.48
C GLU A 76 13.77 -7.75 -0.08
N ILE A 77 13.73 -6.49 0.36
CA ILE A 77 13.12 -6.13 1.66
C ILE A 77 11.62 -6.43 1.69
N ILE A 78 10.87 -6.12 0.62
CA ILE A 78 9.42 -6.37 0.59
C ILE A 78 9.08 -7.85 0.34
N ASP A 79 10.04 -8.65 -0.12
CA ASP A 79 9.93 -10.11 -0.26
C ASP A 79 10.11 -10.84 1.07
N ASP A 80 10.86 -10.26 2.01
CA ASP A 80 11.18 -10.89 3.28
C ASP A 80 10.05 -10.69 4.30
N THR A 81 9.14 -11.68 4.39
CA THR A 81 7.99 -11.62 5.30
C THR A 81 8.37 -11.47 6.77
N TYR A 82 9.57 -11.93 7.16
CA TYR A 82 10.08 -11.73 8.52
C TYR A 82 10.23 -10.24 8.85
N LEU A 83 10.61 -9.39 7.88
CA LEU A 83 10.79 -7.95 8.10
C LEU A 83 9.49 -7.18 8.38
N PHE A 84 8.32 -7.83 8.23
CA PHE A 84 7.03 -7.24 8.60
C PHE A 84 6.70 -7.45 10.08
N GLU A 85 7.44 -8.33 10.78
CA GLU A 85 7.25 -8.59 12.20
C GLU A 85 7.75 -7.41 13.04
N LYS A 86 7.08 -7.17 14.16
CA LYS A 86 7.46 -6.10 15.10
C LYS A 86 8.85 -6.36 15.69
N GLU A 87 9.19 -7.61 15.93
CA GLU A 87 10.47 -7.99 16.51
C GLU A 87 11.64 -7.99 15.50
N ALA A 88 11.35 -7.79 14.21
CA ALA A 88 12.36 -7.73 13.17
C ALA A 88 13.17 -6.41 13.24
N PRO A 89 14.39 -6.38 12.68
CA PRO A 89 15.16 -5.14 12.60
C PRO A 89 14.35 -4.06 11.89
N GLY A 90 14.27 -2.88 12.51
CA GLY A 90 13.44 -1.78 12.02
C GLY A 90 11.96 -1.86 12.43
N ASP A 91 11.57 -2.75 13.36
CA ASP A 91 10.24 -2.78 14.01
C ASP A 91 9.07 -2.86 13.01
N GLY A 92 9.22 -3.69 11.97
CA GLY A 92 8.24 -3.82 10.88
C GLY A 92 8.22 -2.67 9.86
N GLN A 93 9.07 -1.65 10.04
CA GLN A 93 9.03 -0.42 9.21
C GLN A 93 9.80 -0.56 7.90
N ALA A 94 10.77 -1.48 7.80
CA ALA A 94 11.60 -1.60 6.61
C ALA A 94 10.79 -1.90 5.33
N PRO A 95 9.84 -2.87 5.30
CA PRO A 95 9.00 -3.09 4.14
C PRO A 95 8.10 -1.90 3.81
N LEU A 96 7.52 -1.26 4.84
CA LEU A 96 6.71 -0.06 4.67
C LEU A 96 7.51 1.07 4.00
N ASN A 97 8.73 1.32 4.47
CA ASN A 97 9.61 2.34 3.91
C ASN A 97 10.05 2.01 2.49
N ALA A 98 10.34 0.73 2.21
CA ALA A 98 10.67 0.26 0.87
C ALA A 98 9.51 0.48 -0.10
N VAL A 99 8.28 0.10 0.25
CA VAL A 99 7.06 0.35 -0.55
C VAL A 99 6.91 1.83 -0.86
N ARG A 100 7.02 2.70 0.15
CA ARG A 100 6.87 4.15 -0.02
C ARG A 100 7.92 4.73 -0.97
N LEU A 101 9.16 4.25 -0.90
CA LEU A 101 10.24 4.72 -1.75
C LEU A 101 10.11 4.20 -3.19
N LEU A 102 9.70 2.93 -3.38
CA LEU A 102 9.36 2.38 -4.70
C LEU A 102 8.24 3.18 -5.39
N GLY A 103 7.23 3.60 -4.62
CA GLY A 103 6.16 4.47 -5.11
C GLY A 103 6.64 5.89 -5.45
N GLU A 104 7.44 6.51 -4.58
CA GLU A 104 8.06 7.82 -4.87
C GLU A 104 8.88 7.80 -6.15
N TRP A 105 9.59 6.70 -6.36
CA TRP A 105 10.43 6.47 -7.52
C TRP A 105 9.70 5.97 -8.75
N GLN A 106 8.40 5.72 -8.64
CA GLN A 106 7.53 5.22 -9.71
C GLN A 106 8.11 3.95 -10.38
N VAL A 107 8.60 3.03 -9.56
CA VAL A 107 9.26 1.81 -10.05
C VAL A 107 8.21 0.86 -10.62
N ARG A 108 7.95 0.96 -11.93
CA ARG A 108 6.88 0.23 -12.61
C ARG A 108 7.01 -1.30 -12.49
N ASP A 109 8.24 -1.80 -12.50
CA ASP A 109 8.55 -3.23 -12.37
C ASP A 109 8.19 -3.80 -10.98
N ALA A 110 8.01 -2.94 -9.97
CA ALA A 110 7.55 -3.35 -8.64
C ALA A 110 6.04 -3.63 -8.59
N LEU A 111 5.26 -3.15 -9.57
CA LEU A 111 3.79 -3.22 -9.52
C LEU A 111 3.26 -4.65 -9.27
N PRO A 112 3.68 -5.71 -9.99
CA PRO A 112 3.15 -7.05 -9.75
C PRO A 112 3.37 -7.51 -8.32
N LYS A 113 4.51 -7.12 -7.73
CA LYS A 113 4.83 -7.46 -6.35
C LYS A 113 3.97 -6.68 -5.37
N LEU A 114 3.81 -5.37 -5.56
CA LEU A 114 2.97 -4.55 -4.69
C LEU A 114 1.51 -5.04 -4.69
N LEU A 115 0.98 -5.44 -5.85
CA LEU A 115 -0.35 -6.05 -5.96
C LEU A 115 -0.42 -7.39 -5.22
N SER A 116 0.57 -8.27 -5.39
CA SER A 116 0.61 -9.56 -4.67
C SER A 116 0.67 -9.41 -3.13
N ILE A 117 1.34 -8.36 -2.64
CA ILE A 117 1.35 -8.06 -1.20
C ILE A 117 -0.04 -7.57 -0.78
N LEU A 118 -0.68 -6.72 -1.57
CA LEU A 118 -2.00 -6.19 -1.27
C LEU A 118 -3.07 -7.30 -1.18
N GLU A 119 -3.00 -8.32 -2.03
CA GLU A 119 -3.91 -9.49 -2.02
C GLU A 119 -4.00 -10.19 -0.67
N VAL A 120 -2.88 -10.27 0.06
CA VAL A 120 -2.79 -10.97 1.35
C VAL A 120 -2.77 -10.02 2.54
N THR A 121 -2.82 -8.70 2.29
CA THR A 121 -2.72 -7.68 3.33
C THR A 121 -4.11 -7.23 3.76
N ALA A 122 -4.46 -7.52 5.02
CA ALA A 122 -5.71 -7.03 5.59
C ALA A 122 -5.74 -5.49 5.66
N SER A 123 -6.93 -4.89 5.45
CA SER A 123 -7.12 -3.43 5.37
C SER A 123 -6.74 -2.64 6.62
N TYR A 124 -6.67 -3.30 7.79
CA TYR A 124 -6.22 -2.71 9.05
C TYR A 124 -4.69 -2.75 9.24
N ASN A 125 -3.95 -3.46 8.37
CA ASN A 125 -2.49 -3.51 8.44
C ASN A 125 -1.90 -2.14 8.06
N PRO A 126 -0.92 -1.60 8.82
CA PRO A 126 -0.29 -0.32 8.53
C PRO A 126 0.27 -0.17 7.11
N ILE A 127 0.67 -1.26 6.43
CA ILE A 127 1.22 -1.19 5.06
C ILE A 127 0.13 -1.08 3.97
N TYR A 128 -1.12 -1.43 4.28
CA TYR A 128 -2.21 -1.47 3.30
C TYR A 128 -2.42 -0.15 2.56
N ARG A 129 -2.61 0.95 3.29
CA ARG A 129 -2.79 2.28 2.68
C ARG A 129 -1.54 2.76 1.93
N PRO A 130 -0.32 2.61 2.48
CA PRO A 130 0.92 2.86 1.76
C PRO A 130 1.09 2.10 0.45
N LEU A 131 0.62 0.84 0.34
CA LEU A 131 0.65 0.09 -0.92
C LEU A 131 -0.20 0.78 -1.99
N ILE A 132 -1.47 1.06 -1.70
CA ILE A 132 -2.40 1.75 -2.60
C ILE A 132 -1.82 3.11 -3.03
N GLN A 133 -1.32 3.90 -2.07
CA GLN A 133 -0.74 5.21 -2.35
C GLN A 133 0.51 5.11 -3.23
N SER A 134 1.37 4.11 -3.00
CA SER A 134 2.60 3.92 -3.76
C SER A 134 2.33 3.45 -5.18
N ILE A 135 1.34 2.57 -5.37
CA ILE A 135 0.83 2.19 -6.70
C ILE A 135 0.24 3.43 -7.40
N GLY A 136 -0.58 4.22 -6.70
CA GLY A 136 -1.17 5.45 -7.24
C GLY A 136 -0.13 6.46 -7.73
N LYS A 137 1.02 6.58 -7.05
CA LYS A 137 2.12 7.46 -7.49
C LYS A 137 2.74 7.06 -8.83
N MET A 138 2.61 5.80 -9.26
CA MET A 138 3.05 5.34 -10.58
C MET A 138 2.21 5.95 -11.70
N GLY A 139 1.06 6.53 -11.39
CA GLY A 139 0.22 7.29 -12.30
C GLY A 139 -0.72 6.42 -13.15
N PRO A 140 -1.40 7.03 -14.15
CA PRO A 140 -2.46 6.38 -14.91
C PRO A 140 -2.03 5.16 -15.73
N ASP A 141 -0.72 5.02 -16.02
CA ASP A 141 -0.17 3.94 -16.86
C ASP A 141 -0.28 2.55 -16.23
N VAL A 142 -0.68 2.44 -14.96
CA VAL A 142 -0.95 1.15 -14.28
C VAL A 142 -2.38 0.65 -14.46
N LEU A 143 -3.25 1.43 -15.13
CA LEU A 143 -4.68 1.13 -15.22
C LEU A 143 -4.96 -0.26 -15.83
N ASP A 144 -4.30 -0.59 -16.94
CA ASP A 144 -4.55 -1.86 -17.64
C ASP A 144 -4.16 -3.07 -16.76
N ASP A 145 -3.07 -2.95 -15.99
CA ASP A 145 -2.62 -4.00 -15.07
C ASP A 145 -3.57 -4.15 -13.88
N VAL A 146 -4.05 -3.04 -13.32
CA VAL A 146 -4.98 -3.07 -12.18
C VAL A 146 -6.35 -3.61 -12.62
N LEU A 147 -6.80 -3.29 -13.83
CA LEU A 147 -8.00 -3.89 -14.41
C LEU A 147 -7.83 -5.40 -14.63
N THR A 148 -6.70 -5.83 -15.19
CA THR A 148 -6.42 -7.26 -15.37
C THR A 148 -6.36 -7.99 -14.03
N TRP A 149 -5.71 -7.39 -13.03
CA TRP A 149 -5.57 -7.95 -11.70
C TRP A 149 -6.91 -8.13 -10.98
N VAL A 150 -7.81 -7.13 -11.04
CA VAL A 150 -9.11 -7.21 -10.37
C VAL A 150 -10.11 -8.14 -11.10
N GLU A 151 -9.92 -8.37 -12.41
CA GLU A 151 -10.66 -9.41 -13.13
C GLU A 151 -10.34 -10.80 -12.60
N GLU A 152 -9.07 -11.06 -12.25
CA GLU A 152 -8.63 -12.31 -11.63
C GLU A 152 -8.96 -12.41 -10.14
N GLN A 153 -9.11 -11.26 -9.46
CA GLN A 153 -9.38 -11.15 -8.03
C GLN A 153 -10.61 -10.26 -7.73
N PRO A 154 -11.85 -10.74 -7.97
CA PRO A 154 -13.05 -9.93 -7.79
C PRO A 154 -13.28 -9.43 -6.36
N ASP A 155 -12.76 -10.13 -5.35
CA ASP A 155 -12.87 -9.73 -3.95
C ASP A 155 -12.07 -8.43 -3.66
N LEU A 156 -11.14 -8.05 -4.55
CA LEU A 156 -10.26 -6.88 -4.42
C LEU A 156 -10.75 -5.67 -5.22
N ARG A 157 -12.04 -5.64 -5.59
CA ARG A 157 -12.66 -4.50 -6.29
C ARG A 157 -12.59 -3.20 -5.49
N SER A 158 -12.68 -3.27 -4.16
CA SER A 158 -12.55 -2.09 -3.30
C SER A 158 -11.14 -1.50 -3.38
N GLU A 159 -10.12 -2.35 -3.35
CA GLU A 159 -8.71 -2.00 -3.48
C GLU A 159 -8.41 -1.41 -4.86
N ALA A 160 -8.91 -2.04 -5.92
CA ALA A 160 -8.75 -1.55 -7.29
C ALA A 160 -9.40 -0.17 -7.49
N ALA A 161 -10.60 0.03 -6.93
CA ALA A 161 -11.29 1.31 -6.90
C ALA A 161 -10.45 2.41 -6.22
N ASP A 162 -9.88 2.11 -5.05
CA ASP A 162 -8.98 3.00 -4.33
C ASP A 162 -7.71 3.33 -5.13
N ILE A 163 -7.13 2.34 -5.83
CA ILE A 163 -5.98 2.54 -6.71
C ILE A 163 -6.35 3.47 -7.87
N PHE A 164 -7.51 3.29 -8.52
CA PHE A 164 -7.93 4.18 -9.61
C PHE A 164 -8.01 5.64 -9.18
N VAL A 165 -8.57 5.91 -8.00
CA VAL A 165 -8.59 7.26 -7.42
C VAL A 165 -7.17 7.75 -7.14
N ALA A 166 -6.32 6.91 -6.53
CA ALA A 166 -4.95 7.27 -6.18
C ALA A 166 -4.08 7.59 -7.41
N THR A 167 -4.29 6.92 -8.55
CA THR A 167 -3.59 7.20 -9.81
C THR A 167 -3.99 8.53 -10.45
N LYS A 168 -5.13 9.12 -10.02
CA LYS A 168 -5.73 10.31 -10.64
C LYS A 168 -5.96 10.13 -12.15
N THR A 169 -6.27 8.91 -12.57
CA THR A 169 -6.60 8.63 -13.97
C THR A 169 -7.86 9.38 -14.39
N THR A 170 -7.88 9.83 -15.63
CA THR A 170 -9.07 10.42 -16.28
C THR A 170 -9.66 9.49 -17.33
N ASP A 171 -9.12 8.27 -17.43
CA ASP A 171 -9.61 7.27 -18.37
C ASP A 171 -11.03 6.83 -17.95
N PRO A 172 -12.03 6.98 -18.83
CA PRO A 172 -13.41 6.64 -18.51
C PRO A 172 -13.61 5.18 -18.12
N ARG A 173 -12.70 4.27 -18.54
CA ARG A 173 -12.74 2.83 -18.20
C ARG A 173 -12.66 2.58 -16.70
N ALA A 174 -11.92 3.40 -15.94
CA ALA A 174 -11.85 3.26 -14.49
C ALA A 174 -13.21 3.52 -13.83
N PHE A 175 -13.90 4.58 -14.25
CA PHE A 175 -15.26 4.87 -13.78
C PHE A 175 -16.23 3.74 -14.20
N ASP A 176 -16.16 3.29 -15.45
CA ASP A 176 -17.03 2.23 -15.97
C ASP A 176 -16.86 0.91 -15.22
N ALA A 177 -15.61 0.55 -14.89
CA ALA A 177 -15.31 -0.63 -14.08
C ALA A 177 -15.94 -0.53 -12.69
N VAL A 178 -15.66 0.55 -11.94
CA VAL A 178 -16.22 0.75 -10.59
C VAL A 178 -17.74 0.79 -10.60
N ALA A 179 -18.32 1.44 -11.62
CA ALA A 179 -19.76 1.51 -11.79
C ALA A 179 -20.40 0.12 -11.99
N SER A 180 -19.72 -0.76 -12.71
CA SER A 180 -20.20 -2.12 -12.96
C SER A 180 -20.21 -3.00 -11.70
N TRP A 181 -19.42 -2.65 -10.68
CA TRP A 181 -19.34 -3.36 -9.41
C TRP A 181 -20.40 -2.91 -8.40
N LEU A 182 -21.18 -1.87 -8.71
CA LEU A 182 -22.21 -1.39 -7.81
C LEU A 182 -23.43 -2.32 -7.83
N GLU A 183 -23.40 -3.35 -6.99
CA GLU A 183 -24.49 -4.29 -6.80
C GLU A 183 -25.24 -4.05 -5.48
N PRO A 184 -26.55 -4.35 -5.40
CA PRO A 184 -27.28 -4.34 -4.14
C PRO A 184 -26.68 -5.34 -3.14
N GLU A 185 -26.64 -4.96 -1.85
CA GLU A 185 -26.32 -5.84 -0.71
C GLU A 185 -24.88 -6.42 -0.65
N GLU A 186 -24.00 -6.14 -1.62
CA GLU A 186 -22.66 -6.74 -1.69
C GLU A 186 -21.55 -5.81 -1.16
N TYR A 187 -21.58 -4.54 -1.52
CA TYR A 187 -20.49 -3.60 -1.24
C TYR A 187 -20.89 -2.46 -0.29
N ASP A 188 -19.88 -1.87 0.36
CA ASP A 188 -20.03 -0.58 1.03
C ASP A 188 -20.37 0.50 0.00
N LEU A 189 -21.67 0.72 -0.20
CA LEU A 189 -22.22 1.69 -1.15
C LEU A 189 -21.71 3.11 -0.89
N ASN A 190 -21.41 3.44 0.37
CA ASN A 190 -20.86 4.76 0.70
C ASN A 190 -19.42 4.89 0.22
N HIS A 191 -18.62 3.83 0.34
CA HIS A 191 -17.26 3.80 -0.21
C HIS A 191 -17.26 3.83 -1.74
N ILE A 192 -17.91 2.87 -2.41
CA ILE A 192 -17.93 2.78 -3.88
C ILE A 192 -18.56 4.02 -4.51
N GLY A 193 -19.65 4.53 -3.93
CA GLY A 193 -20.26 5.76 -4.41
C GLY A 193 -19.38 7.00 -4.22
N GLN A 194 -18.52 7.04 -3.20
CA GLN A 194 -17.52 8.10 -3.06
C GLN A 194 -16.42 7.98 -4.11
N VAL A 195 -15.92 6.76 -4.38
CA VAL A 195 -14.96 6.49 -5.47
C VAL A 195 -15.50 6.99 -6.81
N LEU A 196 -16.76 6.68 -7.15
CA LEU A 196 -17.37 7.16 -8.39
C LEU A 196 -17.37 8.70 -8.49
N ILE A 197 -17.62 9.39 -7.38
CA ILE A 197 -17.57 10.85 -7.31
C ILE A 197 -16.14 11.37 -7.52
N ASP A 198 -15.16 10.72 -6.91
CA ASP A 198 -13.76 11.12 -6.99
C ASP A 198 -13.14 10.85 -8.37
N LEU A 199 -13.64 9.85 -9.10
CA LEU A 199 -13.25 9.56 -10.49
C LEU A 199 -13.93 10.52 -11.49
N ASP A 200 -15.26 10.67 -11.40
CA ASP A 200 -16.02 11.58 -12.26
C ASP A 200 -17.35 11.97 -11.60
N ALA A 201 -17.34 13.10 -10.90
CA ALA A 201 -18.53 13.62 -10.22
C ALA A 201 -19.70 13.91 -11.18
N GLY A 202 -19.42 14.27 -12.44
CA GLY A 202 -20.43 14.54 -13.45
C GLY A 202 -21.20 13.28 -13.83
N ARG A 203 -20.48 12.21 -14.18
CA ARG A 203 -21.07 10.90 -14.50
C ARG A 203 -21.72 10.26 -13.28
N ALA A 204 -21.12 10.42 -12.09
CA ALA A 204 -21.67 9.93 -10.83
C ALA A 204 -23.07 10.52 -10.55
N VAL A 205 -23.34 11.78 -10.90
CA VAL A 205 -24.64 12.42 -10.67
C VAL A 205 -25.79 11.70 -11.40
N ASP A 206 -25.58 11.26 -12.62
CA ASP A 206 -26.64 10.59 -13.39
C ASP A 206 -26.80 9.13 -12.95
N MET A 207 -25.69 8.44 -12.71
CA MET A 207 -25.68 7.07 -12.23
C MET A 207 -26.30 6.92 -10.83
N LEU A 208 -25.86 7.72 -9.85
CA LEU A 208 -26.41 7.69 -8.50
C LEU A 208 -27.89 8.08 -8.47
N ARG A 209 -28.34 8.95 -9.38
CA ARG A 209 -29.77 9.25 -9.56
C ARG A 209 -30.54 8.01 -9.99
N GLN A 210 -30.05 7.30 -11.01
CA GLN A 210 -30.69 6.07 -11.49
C GLN A 210 -30.78 5.03 -10.37
N PHE A 211 -29.67 4.71 -9.71
CA PHE A 211 -29.66 3.70 -8.65
C PHE A 211 -30.51 4.09 -7.44
N SER A 212 -30.56 5.38 -7.08
CA SER A 212 -31.42 5.85 -5.99
C SER A 212 -32.92 5.64 -6.23
N GLN A 213 -33.32 5.43 -7.49
CA GLN A 213 -34.71 5.19 -7.91
C GLN A 213 -34.99 3.70 -8.19
N ASP A 214 -33.95 2.88 -8.32
CA ASP A 214 -34.07 1.46 -8.58
C ASP A 214 -34.62 0.73 -7.35
N LYS A 215 -35.68 -0.05 -7.57
CA LYS A 215 -36.38 -0.79 -6.51
C LYS A 215 -35.62 -2.03 -6.06
N ASN A 216 -34.59 -2.45 -6.80
CA ASN A 216 -33.70 -3.54 -6.40
C ASN A 216 -32.85 -3.16 -5.18
N PHE A 217 -32.61 -1.87 -4.96
CA PHE A 217 -31.93 -1.39 -3.76
C PHE A 217 -32.90 -1.25 -2.58
N SER A 218 -32.40 -1.59 -1.39
CA SER A 218 -33.17 -1.44 -0.16
C SER A 218 -33.54 0.02 0.09
N LYS A 219 -34.47 0.27 1.02
CA LYS A 219 -34.83 1.66 1.37
C LYS A 219 -33.65 2.43 1.99
N GLU A 220 -32.79 1.72 2.72
CA GLU A 220 -31.60 2.26 3.35
C GLU A 220 -30.55 2.62 2.30
N ASP A 221 -30.25 1.70 1.38
CA ASP A 221 -29.31 1.91 0.27
C ASP A 221 -29.73 3.09 -0.60
N ARG A 222 -31.02 3.16 -0.97
CA ARG A 222 -31.56 4.32 -1.70
C ARG A 222 -31.48 5.62 -0.92
N SER A 223 -31.43 5.57 0.41
CA SER A 223 -31.13 6.76 1.21
C SER A 223 -29.67 7.17 1.07
N THR A 224 -28.75 6.22 1.23
CA THR A 224 -27.30 6.41 1.06
C THR A 224 -26.97 6.97 -0.33
N LEU A 225 -27.52 6.37 -1.39
CA LEU A 225 -27.36 6.82 -2.78
C LEU A 225 -27.87 8.25 -3.01
N ARG A 226 -28.96 8.66 -2.35
CA ARG A 226 -29.46 10.05 -2.43
C ARG A 226 -28.53 11.04 -1.74
N ASP A 227 -27.88 10.64 -0.65
CA ASP A 227 -26.93 11.49 0.04
C ASP A 227 -25.62 11.62 -0.75
N LEU A 228 -25.14 10.54 -1.37
CA LEU A 228 -24.03 10.56 -2.32
C LEU A 228 -24.36 11.44 -3.54
N LEU A 229 -25.57 11.33 -4.11
CA LEU A 229 -26.01 12.20 -5.20
C LEU A 229 -25.97 13.69 -4.83
N LYS A 230 -26.32 14.06 -3.59
CA LYS A 230 -26.20 15.44 -3.13
C LYS A 230 -24.73 15.90 -3.10
N ARG A 231 -23.82 15.04 -2.61
CA ARG A 231 -22.38 15.31 -2.60
C ARG A 231 -21.83 15.49 -4.01
N ALA A 232 -22.13 14.56 -4.93
CA ALA A 232 -21.72 14.63 -6.33
C ALA A 232 -22.12 15.97 -6.98
N ARG A 233 -23.38 16.40 -6.79
CA ARG A 233 -23.87 17.70 -7.28
C ARG A 233 -23.13 18.89 -6.68
N GLN A 234 -22.72 18.79 -5.43
CA GLN A 234 -21.94 19.84 -4.77
C GLN A 234 -20.55 19.97 -5.36
N VAL A 235 -19.87 18.85 -5.64
CA VAL A 235 -18.55 18.82 -6.30
C VAL A 235 -18.64 19.47 -7.69
N VAL A 236 -19.57 19.03 -8.53
CA VAL A 236 -19.79 19.62 -9.88
C VAL A 236 -20.02 21.14 -9.80
N LYS A 237 -20.82 21.61 -8.82
CA LYS A 237 -21.07 23.04 -8.63
C LYS A 237 -19.81 23.81 -8.21
N GLN A 238 -18.92 23.20 -7.43
CA GLN A 238 -17.66 23.82 -7.01
C GLN A 238 -16.68 23.93 -8.20
N GLU A 239 -16.57 22.89 -9.01
CA GLU A 239 -15.73 22.86 -10.22
C GLU A 239 -16.17 23.89 -11.26
N GLN A 240 -17.48 24.03 -11.49
CA GLN A 240 -18.03 25.05 -12.39
C GLN A 240 -17.71 26.48 -11.92
N LYS A 241 -17.77 26.72 -10.61
CA LYS A 241 -17.41 28.03 -10.02
C LYS A 241 -15.92 28.34 -10.16
N ALA A 242 -15.06 27.34 -9.94
CA ALA A 242 -13.62 27.48 -10.09
C ALA A 242 -13.25 27.82 -11.54
N THR A 243 -13.90 27.16 -12.51
CA THR A 243 -13.67 27.39 -13.94
C THR A 243 -14.21 28.75 -14.41
N SER A 244 -15.30 29.25 -13.82
CA SER A 244 -15.88 30.55 -14.19
C SER A 244 -15.17 31.76 -13.57
N SER A 245 -14.20 31.54 -12.67
CA SER A 245 -13.48 32.61 -11.95
C SER A 245 -12.05 32.84 -12.46
N ASN A 246 -11.60 32.04 -13.44
CA ASN A 246 -10.33 32.18 -14.15
C ASN A 246 -10.55 32.76 -15.55
#